data_AF-A0A1Y4CHX9-F1
#
_entry.id   AF-A0A1Y4CHX9-F1
#
_cell.length_a   1.000
_cell.length_b   1.000
_cell.length_c   1.000
_cell.angle_alpha   90.00
_cell.angle_beta   90.00
_cell.angle_gamma   90.00
#
_symmetry.space_group_name_H-M   'P 1'
#
loop_
_entity.id
_entity.type
_entity.pdbx_description
1 polymer ?
#
loop_
_entity_poly.entity_id
_entity_poly.type
_entity_poly.pdbx_seq_one_letter_code
_entity_poly.pdbx_strand_id
1 'polypeptide(L)'
;MGLRIDRKKDNRVVKCILHRVADIPGGVTVKVANLGGTGLFEGTPLGVGSDGLFEVCKTAQILTEAIATATTYEVAKGHHFKVGDRFATDACDGQQITAIDKSDPAKDVITVGTTLGAVVKAGTCAFESSGANKTLKVTPVAIAGSNEDVKDGDNLFVSAWVIGVVREATAPIVNAAIKSALKTIAYV
;
A
#
# COMPACT_ATOMS: atom_id res chain seq x y z
N MET A 1 -16.64 26.71 35.77
CA MET A 1 -16.04 25.84 34.74
C MET A 1 -16.84 24.54 34.71
N GLY A 2 -17.71 24.33 33.71
CA GLY A 2 -18.56 23.13 33.67
C GLY A 2 -17.80 21.93 33.12
N LEU A 3 -17.96 20.76 33.76
CA LEU A 3 -17.45 19.49 33.23
C LEU A 3 -18.12 19.20 31.89
N ARG A 4 -17.33 19.20 30.81
CA ARG A 4 -17.79 18.81 29.47
C ARG A 4 -17.50 17.33 29.26
N ILE A 5 -18.56 16.53 29.11
CA ILE A 5 -18.48 15.10 28.80
C ILE A 5 -18.91 14.93 27.34
N ASP A 6 -17.93 14.76 26.45
CA ASP A 6 -18.18 14.41 25.05
C ASP A 6 -18.28 12.88 24.92
N ARG A 7 -19.45 12.35 24.55
CA ARG A 7 -19.59 10.94 24.17
C ARG A 7 -18.88 10.71 22.83
N LYS A 8 -17.68 10.15 22.87
CA LYS A 8 -16.96 9.75 21.65
C LYS A 8 -17.55 8.45 21.11
N LYS A 9 -17.85 8.44 19.81
CA LYS A 9 -18.12 7.21 19.06
C LYS A 9 -16.87 6.34 19.11
N ASP A 10 -17.05 5.04 19.31
CA ASP A 10 -15.96 4.07 19.21
C ASP A 10 -15.38 4.13 17.79
N ASN A 11 -14.12 4.56 17.68
CA ASN A 11 -13.41 4.74 16.40
C ASN A 11 -12.33 3.66 16.20
N ARG A 12 -12.55 2.45 16.76
CA ARG A 12 -11.65 1.32 16.57
C ARG A 12 -11.37 1.11 15.08
N VAL A 13 -10.09 1.10 14.73
CA VAL A 13 -9.65 0.76 13.38
C VAL A 13 -10.04 -0.69 13.09
N VAL A 14 -10.76 -0.90 11.99
CA VAL A 14 -11.13 -2.25 11.56
C VAL A 14 -9.86 -2.94 11.08
N LYS A 15 -9.45 -3.98 11.82
CA LYS A 15 -8.33 -4.84 11.47
C LYS A 15 -8.69 -5.74 10.29
N CYS A 16 -7.73 -5.99 9.42
CA CYS A 16 -7.88 -6.87 8.28
C CYS A 16 -7.42 -8.31 8.57
N ILE A 17 -6.49 -8.53 9.52
CA ILE A 17 -6.00 -9.90 9.79
C ILE A 17 -6.99 -10.65 10.68
N LEU A 18 -7.59 -11.70 10.12
CA LEU A 18 -8.54 -12.59 10.79
C LEU A 18 -7.83 -13.69 11.57
N HIS A 19 -6.82 -14.31 10.95
CA HIS A 19 -6.03 -15.37 11.57
C HIS A 19 -4.54 -15.09 11.45
N ARG A 20 -3.86 -15.14 12.57
CA ARG A 20 -2.41 -14.99 12.74
C ARG A 20 -1.84 -16.38 13.01
N VAL A 21 -1.17 -16.99 12.04
CA VAL A 21 -0.75 -18.40 12.11
C VAL A 21 0.74 -18.54 12.32
N ALA A 22 1.56 -17.92 11.46
CA ALA A 22 3.02 -17.90 11.63
C ALA A 22 3.61 -16.52 11.34
N ASP A 23 4.29 -15.96 12.32
CA ASP A 23 5.00 -14.69 12.25
C ASP A 23 6.49 -14.89 11.94
N ILE A 24 7.15 -13.79 11.61
CA ILE A 24 8.60 -13.70 11.65
C ILE A 24 8.98 -13.40 13.12
N PRO A 25 9.63 -14.34 13.85
CA PRO A 25 9.95 -14.14 15.25
C PRO A 25 10.80 -12.89 15.46
N GLY A 26 10.40 -12.04 16.40
CA GLY A 26 11.08 -10.78 16.66
C GLY A 26 10.82 -9.70 15.61
N GLY A 27 9.85 -9.88 14.71
CA GLY A 27 9.42 -8.87 13.75
C GLY A 27 10.43 -8.57 12.65
N VAL A 28 10.20 -7.48 11.93
CA VAL A 28 11.05 -7.00 10.83
C VAL A 28 11.33 -5.51 10.98
N THR A 29 12.41 -5.06 10.37
CA THR A 29 12.72 -3.64 10.23
C THR A 29 12.33 -3.17 8.83
N VAL A 30 11.34 -2.29 8.74
CA VAL A 30 10.86 -1.69 7.48
C VAL A 30 11.59 -0.38 7.21
N LYS A 31 12.06 -0.22 5.98
CA LYS A 31 12.78 0.95 5.49
C LYS A 31 11.81 2.12 5.25
N VAL A 32 11.94 3.17 6.05
CA VAL A 32 11.02 4.32 6.00
C VAL A 32 11.38 5.34 4.92
N ALA A 33 12.67 5.45 4.55
CA ALA A 33 13.15 6.44 3.57
C ALA A 33 12.34 6.45 2.25
N ASN A 34 11.82 5.28 1.85
CA ASN A 34 11.09 5.08 0.61
C ASN A 34 9.55 5.14 0.76
N LEU A 35 9.02 5.44 1.95
CA LEU A 35 7.57 5.49 2.21
C LEU A 35 7.01 6.91 2.05
N GLY A 36 5.94 7.06 1.27
CA GLY A 36 5.27 8.35 1.05
C GLY A 36 4.10 8.65 1.99
N GLY A 37 3.77 7.75 2.91
CA GLY A 37 2.64 7.87 3.84
C GLY A 37 3.10 7.98 5.29
N THR A 38 2.27 8.57 6.15
CA THR A 38 2.55 8.80 7.58
C THR A 38 2.17 7.62 8.48
N GLY A 39 1.55 6.57 7.93
CA GLY A 39 1.18 5.37 8.65
C GLY A 39 1.31 4.16 7.75
N LEU A 40 1.87 3.08 8.29
CA LEU A 40 1.90 1.76 7.69
C LEU A 40 0.68 0.99 8.21
N PHE A 41 -0.10 0.41 7.32
CA PHE A 41 -1.32 -0.29 7.71
C PHE A 41 -1.12 -1.79 7.85
N GLU A 42 -1.87 -2.39 8.79
CA GLU A 42 -2.00 -3.83 8.94
C GLU A 42 -2.40 -4.45 7.58
N GLY A 43 -1.80 -5.58 7.24
CA GLY A 43 -2.00 -6.27 5.97
C GLY A 43 -1.15 -5.73 4.82
N THR A 44 -0.39 -4.64 5.01
CA THR A 44 0.48 -4.10 3.94
C THR A 44 1.51 -5.15 3.51
N PRO A 45 1.61 -5.49 2.21
CA PRO A 45 2.61 -6.44 1.73
C PRO A 45 4.04 -5.93 1.89
N LEU A 46 4.92 -6.77 2.46
CA LEU A 46 6.32 -6.47 2.75
C LEU A 46 7.25 -7.47 2.03
N GLY A 47 8.31 -6.97 1.39
CA GLY A 47 9.35 -7.77 0.75
C GLY A 47 10.73 -7.46 1.31
N VAL A 48 11.72 -8.33 1.08
CA VAL A 48 13.09 -8.11 1.53
C VAL A 48 13.83 -7.24 0.52
N GLY A 49 14.36 -6.11 0.98
CA GLY A 49 15.21 -5.21 0.20
C GLY A 49 16.66 -5.70 0.09
N SER A 50 17.42 -5.04 -0.79
CA SER A 50 18.82 -5.41 -1.07
C SER A 50 19.79 -5.21 0.11
N ASP A 51 19.44 -4.35 1.06
CA ASP A 51 20.17 -4.05 2.29
C ASP A 51 19.74 -4.93 3.49
N GLY A 52 18.86 -5.92 3.25
CA GLY A 52 18.31 -6.80 4.29
C GLY A 52 17.18 -6.17 5.10
N LEU A 53 16.87 -4.89 4.88
CA LEU A 53 15.69 -4.24 5.44
C LEU A 53 14.45 -4.64 4.63
N PHE A 54 13.29 -4.65 5.26
CA PHE A 54 12.04 -4.87 4.54
C PHE A 54 11.60 -3.59 3.83
N GLU A 55 11.10 -3.73 2.62
CA GLU A 55 10.49 -2.65 1.85
C GLU A 55 9.00 -2.94 1.63
N VAL A 56 8.20 -1.88 1.54
CA VAL A 56 6.77 -2.01 1.24
C VAL A 56 6.59 -2.28 -0.25
N CYS A 57 5.85 -3.35 -0.58
CA CYS A 57 5.33 -3.53 -1.92
C CYS A 57 4.13 -2.58 -2.10
N LYS A 58 4.42 -1.39 -2.61
CA LYS A 58 3.47 -0.28 -2.67
C LYS A 58 2.33 -0.61 -3.62
N THR A 59 1.11 -0.41 -3.13
CA THR A 59 -0.12 -0.51 -3.91
C THR A 59 -1.02 0.69 -3.66
N ALA A 60 -1.95 0.93 -4.58
CA ALA A 60 -3.02 1.90 -4.42
C ALA A 60 -4.27 1.42 -5.16
N GLN A 61 -5.44 1.64 -4.58
CA GLN A 61 -6.71 1.32 -5.25
C GLN A 61 -7.17 2.52 -6.08
N ILE A 62 -7.41 2.31 -7.37
CA ILE A 62 -8.04 3.30 -8.24
C ILE A 62 -9.49 3.51 -7.81
N LEU A 63 -9.90 4.75 -7.56
CA LEU A 63 -11.26 5.09 -7.13
C LEU A 63 -12.19 5.40 -8.30
N THR A 64 -11.67 6.07 -9.32
CA THR A 64 -12.45 6.58 -10.46
C THR A 64 -11.83 6.06 -11.75
N GLU A 65 -12.66 5.70 -12.73
CA GLU A 65 -12.18 5.27 -14.04
C GLU A 65 -11.38 6.40 -14.70
N ALA A 66 -10.19 6.07 -15.20
CA ALA A 66 -9.33 6.96 -15.93
C ALA A 66 -9.26 6.53 -17.40
N ILE A 67 -9.44 7.48 -18.32
CA ILE A 67 -9.38 7.24 -19.77
C ILE A 67 -7.94 6.99 -20.25
N ALA A 68 -7.79 6.47 -21.47
CA ALA A 68 -6.49 6.09 -22.03
C ALA A 68 -5.47 7.23 -22.21
N THR A 69 -5.92 8.48 -22.17
CA THR A 69 -5.06 9.68 -22.26
C THR A 69 -4.90 10.39 -20.91
N ALA A 70 -5.47 9.85 -19.84
CA ALA A 70 -5.38 10.46 -18.52
C ALA A 70 -3.94 10.44 -18.01
N THR A 71 -3.54 11.51 -17.33
CA THR A 71 -2.27 11.63 -16.60
C THR A 71 -2.48 11.75 -15.10
N THR A 72 -3.73 11.79 -14.65
CA THR A 72 -4.12 11.89 -13.24
C THR A 72 -5.00 10.69 -12.87
N TYR A 73 -4.78 10.17 -11.67
CA TYR A 73 -5.45 8.99 -11.15
C TYR A 73 -5.88 9.24 -9.71
N GLU A 74 -7.18 9.15 -9.45
CA GLU A 74 -7.72 9.23 -8.10
C GLU A 74 -7.56 7.88 -7.40
N VAL A 75 -6.91 7.89 -6.24
CA VAL A 75 -6.60 6.67 -5.49
C VAL A 75 -7.04 6.76 -4.03
N ALA A 76 -7.32 5.59 -3.45
CA ALA A 76 -7.62 5.48 -2.03
C ALA A 76 -6.43 5.93 -1.17
N LYS A 77 -6.72 6.50 -0.01
CA LYS A 77 -5.72 6.85 1.02
C LYS A 77 -4.96 5.60 1.49
N GLY A 78 -3.74 5.82 1.98
CA GLY A 78 -2.93 4.77 2.60
C GLY A 78 -1.84 4.19 1.72
N HIS A 79 -1.73 4.64 0.48
CA HIS A 79 -0.64 4.22 -0.37
C HIS A 79 0.70 4.83 0.08
N HIS A 80 1.79 4.13 -0.21
CA HIS A 80 3.14 4.58 0.12
C HIS A 80 3.91 5.17 -1.07
N PHE A 81 3.26 5.40 -2.22
CA PHE A 81 3.89 6.06 -3.38
C PHE A 81 4.48 7.44 -3.02
N LYS A 82 5.62 7.74 -3.65
CA LYS A 82 6.34 9.02 -3.65
C LYS A 82 6.53 9.52 -5.08
N VAL A 83 6.78 10.83 -5.21
CA VAL A 83 7.23 11.41 -6.49
C VAL A 83 8.53 10.73 -6.92
N GLY A 84 8.60 10.34 -8.19
CA GLY A 84 9.71 9.56 -8.74
C GLY A 84 9.47 8.06 -8.82
N ASP A 85 8.52 7.51 -8.04
CA ASP A 85 8.12 6.10 -8.17
C ASP A 85 7.44 5.86 -9.53
N ARG A 86 7.40 4.59 -9.98
CA ARG A 86 6.71 4.21 -11.23
C ARG A 86 5.37 3.55 -10.96
N PHE A 87 4.30 4.24 -11.31
CA PHE A 87 2.92 3.83 -11.13
C PHE A 87 2.48 2.92 -12.28
N ALA A 88 2.22 1.64 -12.00
CA ALA A 88 1.82 0.63 -12.98
C ALA A 88 0.49 -0.03 -12.62
N THR A 89 -0.08 -0.78 -13.56
CA THR A 89 -1.21 -1.70 -13.32
C THR A 89 -0.94 -3.03 -14.02
N ASP A 90 -1.77 -4.05 -13.80
CA ASP A 90 -1.63 -5.33 -14.51
C ASP A 90 -1.76 -5.18 -16.04
N ALA A 91 -2.47 -4.14 -16.49
CA ALA A 91 -2.67 -3.85 -17.91
C ALA A 91 -1.61 -2.90 -18.50
N CYS A 92 -0.96 -2.06 -17.69
CA CYS A 92 -0.17 -0.92 -18.17
C CYS A 92 1.24 -0.88 -17.57
N ASP A 93 2.23 -0.61 -18.41
CA ASP A 93 3.61 -0.40 -17.94
C ASP A 93 3.71 0.83 -17.05
N GLY A 94 4.61 0.76 -16.06
CA GLY A 94 4.75 1.82 -15.08
C GLY A 94 5.20 3.15 -15.67
N GLN A 95 4.59 4.24 -15.22
CA GLN A 95 4.97 5.61 -15.58
C GLN A 95 5.42 6.40 -14.35
N GLN A 96 6.39 7.29 -14.51
CA GLN A 96 6.97 8.03 -13.39
C GLN A 96 5.95 9.02 -12.82
N ILE A 97 5.78 8.98 -11.49
CA ILE A 97 4.95 9.93 -10.75
C ILE A 97 5.68 11.28 -10.68
N THR A 98 5.00 12.34 -11.09
CA THR A 98 5.51 13.73 -11.07
C THR A 98 4.94 14.55 -9.93
N ALA A 99 3.72 14.24 -9.49
CA ALA A 99 3.09 14.91 -8.36
C ALA A 99 2.11 13.96 -7.64
N ILE A 100 1.92 14.21 -6.34
CA ILE A 100 0.90 13.56 -5.53
C ILE A 100 0.20 14.65 -4.72
N ASP A 101 -1.10 14.82 -4.95
CA ASP A 101 -1.95 15.70 -4.13
C ASP A 101 -2.64 14.87 -3.05
N LYS A 102 -2.48 15.28 -1.79
CA LYS A 102 -3.05 14.63 -0.60
C LYS A 102 -4.04 15.50 0.16
N SER A 103 -4.42 16.64 -0.40
CA SER A 103 -5.24 17.67 0.26
C SER A 103 -6.68 17.23 0.55
N ASP A 104 -7.26 16.40 -0.32
CA ASP A 104 -8.61 15.85 -0.14
C ASP A 104 -8.58 14.78 0.98
N PRO A 105 -9.43 14.84 2.02
CA PRO A 105 -9.44 13.83 3.07
C PRO A 105 -9.91 12.43 2.61
N ALA A 106 -10.66 12.32 1.51
CA ALA A 106 -11.26 11.07 1.03
C ALA A 106 -10.37 10.31 0.03
N LYS A 107 -9.45 11.01 -0.64
CA LYS A 107 -8.63 10.45 -1.73
C LYS A 107 -7.29 11.14 -1.87
N ASP A 108 -6.37 10.49 -2.56
CA ASP A 108 -5.15 11.11 -3.09
C ASP A 108 -5.25 11.18 -4.62
N VAL A 109 -4.56 12.13 -5.25
CA VAL A 109 -4.46 12.22 -6.71
C VAL A 109 -3.01 12.05 -7.12
N ILE A 110 -2.72 10.98 -7.86
CA ILE A 110 -1.41 10.70 -8.42
C ILE A 110 -1.36 11.25 -9.84
N THR A 111 -0.34 12.06 -10.14
CA THR A 111 -0.05 12.55 -11.49
C THR A 111 1.19 11.86 -12.04
N VAL A 112 1.11 11.31 -13.25
CA VAL A 112 2.23 10.69 -13.96
C VAL A 112 2.68 11.57 -15.12
N GLY A 113 3.97 11.51 -15.45
CA GLY A 113 4.56 12.32 -16.53
C GLY A 113 4.13 11.90 -17.93
N THR A 114 3.62 10.68 -18.09
CA THR A 114 3.07 10.16 -19.35
C THR A 114 1.90 9.26 -19.02
N THR A 115 0.87 9.28 -19.86
CA THR A 115 -0.32 8.45 -19.68
C THR A 115 0.02 6.95 -19.65
N LEU A 116 -0.76 6.16 -18.92
CA LEU A 116 -0.67 4.69 -18.94
C LEU A 116 -1.10 4.08 -20.28
N GLY A 117 -1.74 4.86 -21.17
CA GLY A 117 -2.06 4.46 -22.54
C GLY A 117 -3.26 3.51 -22.67
N ALA A 118 -3.99 3.26 -21.58
CA ALA A 118 -5.19 2.44 -21.57
C ALA A 118 -6.19 2.91 -20.52
N VAL A 119 -7.45 2.49 -20.67
CA VAL A 119 -8.48 2.75 -19.66
C VAL A 119 -8.17 1.95 -18.39
N VAL A 120 -8.15 2.64 -17.25
CA VAL A 120 -7.94 2.02 -15.94
C VAL A 120 -9.23 2.16 -15.13
N LYS A 121 -9.86 1.03 -14.82
CA LYS A 121 -11.17 0.99 -14.15
C LYS A 121 -11.05 1.26 -12.65
N ALA A 122 -12.11 1.80 -12.07
CA ALA A 122 -12.29 1.83 -10.61
C ALA A 122 -12.14 0.42 -10.01
N GLY A 123 -11.52 0.34 -8.83
CA GLY A 123 -11.19 -0.92 -8.16
C GLY A 123 -9.91 -1.59 -8.64
N THR A 124 -9.24 -1.06 -9.67
CA THR A 124 -7.95 -1.61 -10.12
C THR A 124 -6.88 -1.41 -9.04
N CYS A 125 -6.07 -2.44 -8.82
CA CYS A 125 -4.85 -2.34 -8.02
C CYS A 125 -3.72 -1.74 -8.88
N ALA A 126 -3.29 -0.53 -8.56
CA ALA A 126 -2.04 0.00 -9.05
C ALA A 126 -0.89 -0.41 -8.13
N PHE A 127 0.31 -0.57 -8.67
CA PHE A 127 1.51 -0.99 -7.92
C PHE A 127 2.78 -0.27 -8.37
N GLU A 128 3.78 -0.24 -7.50
CA GLU A 128 5.11 0.28 -7.86
C GLU A 128 5.86 -0.76 -8.70
N SER A 129 6.23 -0.36 -9.91
CA SER A 129 7.00 -1.18 -10.84
C SER A 129 8.51 -0.90 -10.75
N SER A 130 9.31 -1.92 -11.05
CA SER A 130 10.78 -1.85 -11.08
C SER A 130 11.33 -0.98 -12.21
N GLY A 131 10.53 -0.71 -13.24
CA GLY A 131 10.94 0.02 -14.44
C GLY A 131 9.74 0.40 -15.31
N ALA A 132 9.99 0.73 -16.58
CA ALA A 132 8.93 0.94 -17.58
C ALA A 132 8.33 -0.43 -18.01
N ASN A 133 7.75 -1.14 -17.05
CA ASN A 133 7.27 -2.51 -17.19
C ASN A 133 6.14 -2.78 -16.17
N LYS A 134 5.67 -4.04 -16.13
CA LYS A 134 4.63 -4.53 -15.20
C LYS A 134 5.19 -5.38 -14.06
N THR A 135 6.49 -5.31 -13.81
CA THR A 135 7.16 -6.12 -12.79
C THR A 135 7.17 -5.36 -11.47
N LEU A 136 6.62 -5.95 -10.41
CA LEU A 136 6.67 -5.41 -9.05
C LEU A 136 8.10 -5.01 -8.69
N LYS A 137 8.28 -3.81 -8.14
CA LYS A 137 9.59 -3.38 -7.63
C LYS A 137 10.03 -4.21 -6.43
N VAL A 138 9.07 -4.52 -5.56
CA VAL A 138 9.27 -5.32 -4.34
C VAL A 138 8.36 -6.54 -4.44
N THR A 139 8.94 -7.74 -4.44
CA THR A 139 8.17 -8.98 -4.34
C THR A 139 7.90 -9.28 -2.86
N PRO A 140 6.63 -9.31 -2.43
CA PRO A 140 6.31 -9.48 -1.01
C PRO A 140 6.47 -10.93 -0.55
N VAL A 141 6.89 -11.10 0.70
CA VAL A 141 7.06 -12.39 1.39
C VAL A 141 6.25 -12.47 2.69
N ALA A 142 5.80 -11.34 3.22
CA ALA A 142 5.02 -11.24 4.45
C ALA A 142 4.03 -10.07 4.38
N ILE A 143 3.15 -9.96 5.37
CA ILE A 143 2.28 -8.80 5.58
C ILE A 143 2.58 -8.13 6.92
N ALA A 144 2.41 -6.81 6.99
CA ALA A 144 2.45 -6.06 8.25
C ALA A 144 1.36 -6.55 9.21
N GLY A 145 1.71 -6.82 10.46
CA GLY A 145 0.84 -7.42 11.48
C GLY A 145 0.08 -6.43 12.34
N SER A 146 0.44 -5.15 12.25
CA SER A 146 -0.12 -4.03 13.00
C SER A 146 -0.06 -2.74 12.18
N ASN A 147 -0.89 -1.77 12.57
CA ASN A 147 -0.74 -0.41 12.10
C ASN A 147 0.40 0.26 12.87
N GLU A 148 1.24 0.99 12.18
CA GLU A 148 2.38 1.68 12.77
C GLU A 148 2.47 3.11 12.23
N ASP A 149 2.86 4.07 13.08
CA ASP A 149 3.13 5.43 12.63
C ASP A 149 4.49 5.48 11.92
N VAL A 150 4.51 6.05 10.72
CA VAL A 150 5.73 6.25 9.95
C VAL A 150 6.33 7.59 10.35
N LYS A 151 7.54 7.55 10.92
CA LYS A 151 8.30 8.74 11.30
C LYS A 151 9.49 8.89 10.37
N ASP A 152 9.57 10.02 9.69
CA ASP A 152 10.68 10.29 8.78
C ASP A 152 12.03 10.23 9.52
N GLY A 153 13.00 9.59 8.88
CA GLY A 153 14.38 9.46 9.40
C GLY A 153 14.66 8.16 10.16
N ASP A 154 13.64 7.52 10.73
CA ASP A 154 13.81 6.30 11.52
C ASP A 154 13.20 5.09 10.81
N ASN A 155 13.96 4.00 10.70
CA ASN A 155 13.39 2.73 10.24
C ASN A 155 12.42 2.17 11.27
N LEU A 156 11.40 1.47 10.78
CA LEU A 156 10.25 1.10 11.59
C LEU A 156 10.31 -0.38 11.97
N PHE A 157 10.17 -0.68 13.26
CA PHE A 157 9.89 -2.04 13.71
C PHE A 157 8.44 -2.40 13.38
N VAL A 158 8.21 -3.56 12.78
CA VAL A 158 6.87 -4.04 12.41
C VAL A 158 6.75 -5.52 12.72
N SER A 159 5.66 -5.93 13.39
CA SER A 159 5.30 -7.34 13.45
C SER A 159 4.93 -7.84 12.05
N ALA A 160 5.38 -9.03 11.62
CA ALA A 160 5.13 -9.50 10.26
C ALA A 160 4.62 -10.93 10.24
N TRP A 161 3.62 -11.22 9.41
CA TRP A 161 3.04 -12.55 9.26
C TRP A 161 3.36 -13.13 7.89
N VAL A 162 3.83 -14.38 7.89
CA VAL A 162 4.10 -15.18 6.69
C VAL A 162 2.98 -16.17 6.42
N ILE A 163 2.17 -16.55 7.43
CA ILE A 163 0.99 -17.41 7.27
C ILE A 163 -0.19 -16.79 8.02
N GLY A 164 -1.34 -16.69 7.36
CA GLY A 164 -2.53 -16.10 7.95
C GLY A 164 -3.72 -15.99 7.01
N VAL A 165 -4.81 -15.44 7.54
CA VAL A 165 -6.03 -15.12 6.78
C VAL A 165 -6.31 -13.63 6.92
N VAL A 166 -6.54 -12.97 5.80
CA VAL A 166 -6.76 -11.53 5.68
C VAL A 166 -8.10 -11.27 5.03
N ARG A 167 -8.89 -10.38 5.62
CA ARG A 167 -10.09 -9.83 5.01
C ARG A 167 -9.70 -8.83 3.93
N GLU A 168 -9.98 -9.14 2.67
CA GLU A 168 -9.57 -8.34 1.53
C GLU A 168 -10.25 -6.98 1.51
N ALA A 169 -11.53 -6.91 1.88
CA ALA A 169 -12.32 -5.68 1.85
C ALA A 169 -11.81 -4.54 2.77
N THR A 170 -10.94 -4.86 3.73
CA THR A 170 -10.38 -3.89 4.69
C THR A 170 -8.86 -3.86 4.68
N ALA A 171 -8.22 -4.67 3.85
CA ALA A 171 -6.78 -4.70 3.69
C ALA A 171 -6.33 -3.68 2.62
N PRO A 172 -5.06 -3.26 2.63
CA PRO A 172 -4.45 -2.64 1.46
C PRO A 172 -4.67 -3.51 0.22
N ILE A 173 -5.05 -2.89 -0.89
CA ILE A 173 -5.40 -3.62 -2.11
C ILE A 173 -4.20 -4.40 -2.65
N VAL A 174 -4.45 -5.59 -3.17
CA VAL A 174 -3.43 -6.47 -3.75
C VAL A 174 -3.91 -7.06 -5.07
N ASN A 175 -3.01 -7.18 -6.05
CA ASN A 175 -3.30 -7.84 -7.33
C ASN A 175 -2.98 -9.34 -7.28
N ALA A 176 -3.25 -10.04 -8.38
CA ALA A 176 -2.99 -11.48 -8.49
C ALA A 176 -1.51 -11.83 -8.32
N ALA A 177 -0.59 -11.00 -8.81
CA ALA A 177 0.86 -11.21 -8.66
C ALA A 177 1.29 -11.17 -7.19
N ILE A 178 0.79 -10.19 -6.42
CA ILE A 178 1.04 -10.07 -4.97
C ILE A 178 0.43 -11.26 -4.21
N LYS A 179 -0.82 -11.64 -4.51
CA LYS A 179 -1.46 -12.82 -3.89
C LYS A 179 -0.67 -14.10 -4.18
N SER A 180 -0.15 -14.25 -5.40
CA SER A 180 0.67 -15.40 -5.78
C SER A 180 2.01 -15.43 -5.04
N ALA A 181 2.63 -14.26 -4.78
CA ALA A 181 3.86 -14.18 -3.99
C ALA A 181 3.59 -14.50 -2.51
N LEU A 182 2.46 -14.01 -1.98
CA LEU A 182 1.97 -14.28 -0.61
C LEU A 182 1.17 -15.58 -0.52
N LYS A 183 1.71 -16.68 -1.07
CA LYS A 183 1.01 -17.98 -1.22
C LYS A 183 0.38 -18.56 0.05
N THR A 184 0.89 -18.21 1.23
CA THR A 184 0.43 -18.68 2.55
C THR A 184 -0.46 -17.68 3.29
N ILE A 185 -0.74 -16.53 2.67
CA ILE A 185 -1.73 -15.56 3.15
C ILE A 185 -3.00 -15.74 2.33
N ALA A 186 -4.07 -16.23 2.96
CA ALA A 186 -5.36 -16.36 2.31
C ALA A 186 -6.14 -15.04 2.41
N TYR A 187 -6.45 -14.43 1.26
CA TYR A 187 -7.33 -13.27 1.18
C TYR A 187 -8.77 -13.73 0.99
N VAL A 188 -9.68 -13.31 1.88
CA VAL A 188 -11.11 -13.70 1.93
C VAL A 188 -12.05 -12.50 1.99
#